data_AF-A0A2K4Y7M0-F1
#
_entry.id   AF-A0A2K4Y7M0-F1
#
_cell.length_a   1.000
_cell.length_b   1.000
_cell.length_c   1.000
_cell.angle_alpha   90.00
_cell.angle_beta   90.00
_cell.angle_gamma   90.00
#
_symmetry.space_group_name_H-M   'P 1'
#
loop_
_entity.id
_entity.type
_entity.pdbx_description
1 polymer ?
#
loop_
_entity_poly.entity_id
_entity_poly.type
_entity_poly.pdbx_seq_one_letter_code
_entity_poly.pdbx_strand_id
1 'polypeptide(L)'
;VPGIEGGAIVADELESDLVALHVGSNHVLNGIGEAAVDFVGHEDGLADAAPGWVGSSQLALGQLAARWEARHSQHKLQVGGLGTHVAEALVVYSTNEDRSTGMLRSVQEQG
;
A
#
# COMPACT_ATOMS: atom_id res chain seq x y z
N VAL A 1 -43.46 -18.57 2.39
CA VAL A 1 -42.12 -18.91 2.90
C VAL A 1 -41.25 -17.66 2.76
N PRO A 2 -40.96 -16.92 3.85
CA PRO A 2 -40.00 -15.83 3.81
C PRO A 2 -38.66 -16.38 4.30
N GLY A 3 -37.76 -16.68 3.37
CA GLY A 3 -36.41 -17.18 3.68
C GLY A 3 -35.34 -16.74 2.67
N ILE A 4 -35.75 -16.10 1.57
CA ILE A 4 -34.85 -15.73 0.47
C ILE A 4 -34.31 -14.30 0.64
N GLU A 5 -35.08 -13.40 1.27
CA GLU A 5 -34.66 -12.00 1.50
C GLU A 5 -33.55 -11.87 2.55
N GLY A 6 -33.54 -12.73 3.58
CA GLY A 6 -32.50 -12.69 4.61
C GLY A 6 -31.12 -13.16 4.13
N GLY A 7 -31.06 -14.06 3.15
CA GLY A 7 -29.78 -14.54 2.59
C GLY A 7 -29.12 -13.53 1.64
N ALA A 8 -29.91 -12.80 0.87
CA ALA A 8 -29.42 -11.77 -0.05
C ALA A 8 -28.86 -10.54 0.69
N ILE A 9 -29.53 -10.12 1.78
CA ILE A 9 -29.09 -8.97 2.58
C ILE A 9 -27.79 -9.27 3.34
N VAL A 10 -27.62 -10.49 3.85
CA VAL A 10 -26.37 -10.90 4.54
C VAL A 10 -25.20 -11.04 3.57
N ALA A 11 -25.45 -11.41 2.31
CA ALA A 11 -24.41 -11.42 1.27
C ALA A 11 -23.97 -10.00 0.87
N ASP A 12 -24.91 -9.05 0.74
CA ASP A 12 -24.67 -7.63 0.42
C ASP A 12 -23.94 -6.89 1.57
N GLU A 13 -24.20 -7.24 2.82
CA GLU A 13 -23.46 -6.72 4.00
C GLU A 13 -22.06 -7.34 4.16
N LEU A 14 -21.84 -8.58 3.71
CA LEU A 14 -20.50 -9.21 3.68
C LEU A 14 -19.66 -8.72 2.50
N GLU A 15 -20.29 -8.27 1.42
CA GLU A 15 -19.71 -7.44 0.36
C GLU A 15 -19.36 -6.03 0.87
N SER A 16 -18.85 -5.92 2.11
CA SER A 16 -18.23 -4.71 2.63
C SER A 16 -17.24 -4.20 1.58
N ASP A 17 -17.53 -3.00 1.06
CA ASP A 17 -17.12 -2.42 -0.22
C ASP A 17 -15.70 -2.83 -0.67
N LEU A 18 -15.63 -4.04 -1.24
CA LEU A 18 -14.41 -4.68 -1.71
C LEU A 18 -13.74 -3.85 -2.81
N VAL A 19 -14.60 -3.20 -3.60
CA VAL A 19 -14.20 -2.25 -4.63
C VAL A 19 -13.52 -1.05 -3.97
N ALA A 20 -14.09 -0.45 -2.93
CA ALA A 20 -13.45 0.65 -2.21
C ALA A 20 -12.16 0.22 -1.50
N LEU A 21 -12.09 -0.98 -0.91
CA LEU A 21 -10.86 -1.48 -0.29
C LEU A 21 -9.75 -1.68 -1.35
N HIS A 22 -10.10 -2.30 -2.48
CA HIS A 22 -9.17 -2.49 -3.59
C HIS A 22 -8.70 -1.16 -4.17
N VAL A 23 -9.61 -0.21 -4.41
CA VAL A 23 -9.29 1.14 -4.88
C VAL A 23 -8.41 1.88 -3.90
N GLY A 24 -8.74 1.86 -2.60
CA GLY A 24 -7.95 2.50 -1.55
C GLY A 24 -6.55 1.90 -1.43
N SER A 25 -6.43 0.58 -1.55
CA SER A 25 -5.15 -0.12 -1.52
C SER A 25 -4.28 0.21 -2.73
N ASN A 26 -4.87 0.24 -3.93
CA ASN A 26 -4.16 0.68 -5.14
C ASN A 26 -3.71 2.14 -5.04
N HIS A 27 -4.53 3.02 -4.44
CA HIS A 27 -4.13 4.41 -4.22
C HIS A 27 -2.91 4.51 -3.30
N VAL A 28 -2.89 3.73 -2.21
CA VAL A 28 -1.72 3.65 -1.32
C VAL A 28 -0.51 3.13 -2.08
N LEU A 29 -0.62 2.01 -2.81
CA LEU A 29 0.50 1.42 -3.55
C LEU A 29 1.04 2.36 -4.63
N ASN A 30 0.17 3.07 -5.36
CA ASN A 30 0.60 4.08 -6.32
C ASN A 30 1.32 5.24 -5.64
N GLY A 31 0.79 5.77 -4.53
CA GLY A 31 1.45 6.86 -3.78
C GLY A 31 2.83 6.44 -3.25
N ILE A 32 2.97 5.17 -2.86
CA ILE A 32 4.27 4.57 -2.49
C ILE A 32 5.23 4.56 -3.69
N GLY A 33 4.75 4.15 -4.87
CA GLY A 33 5.53 4.12 -6.10
C GLY A 33 5.96 5.51 -6.57
N GLU A 34 5.05 6.48 -6.56
CA GLU A 34 5.35 7.89 -6.90
C GLU A 34 6.40 8.48 -5.97
N ALA A 35 6.23 8.29 -4.65
CA ALA A 35 7.22 8.72 -3.67
C ALA A 35 8.59 8.08 -3.94
N ALA A 36 8.63 6.78 -4.27
CA ALA A 36 9.89 6.09 -4.59
C ALA A 36 10.61 6.68 -5.80
N VAL A 37 9.88 7.14 -6.82
CA VAL A 37 10.45 7.82 -8.00
C VAL A 37 10.99 9.20 -7.62
N ASP A 38 10.20 10.01 -6.93
CA ASP A 38 10.63 11.34 -6.47
C ASP A 38 11.91 11.26 -5.63
N PHE A 39 12.00 10.23 -4.80
CA PHE A 39 13.17 9.96 -3.97
C PHE A 39 14.45 9.68 -4.74
N VAL A 40 14.38 8.92 -5.84
CA VAL A 40 15.54 8.74 -6.73
C VAL A 40 15.92 10.07 -7.36
N GLY A 41 14.94 10.87 -7.80
CA GLY A 41 15.21 12.20 -8.36
C GLY A 41 15.90 13.15 -7.37
N HIS A 42 15.54 13.08 -6.09
CA HIS A 42 16.23 13.85 -5.04
C HIS A 42 17.67 13.37 -4.79
N GLU A 43 17.91 12.06 -4.82
CA GLU A 43 19.25 11.45 -4.69
C GLU A 43 20.16 11.93 -5.84
N ASP A 44 19.65 11.84 -7.07
CA ASP A 44 20.36 12.29 -8.28
C ASP A 44 20.64 13.80 -8.24
N GLY A 45 19.63 14.62 -7.90
CA GLY A 45 19.80 16.07 -7.82
C GLY A 45 20.82 16.50 -6.76
N LEU A 46 20.91 15.76 -5.65
CA LEU A 46 21.92 16.00 -4.63
C LEU A 46 23.33 15.60 -5.09
N ALA A 47 23.45 14.47 -5.78
CA ALA A 47 24.69 14.01 -6.38
C ALA A 47 25.20 14.98 -7.46
N ASP A 48 24.30 15.49 -8.31
CA ASP A 48 24.60 16.48 -9.35
C ASP A 48 25.06 17.83 -8.78
N ALA A 49 24.53 18.20 -7.60
CA ALA A 49 24.95 19.42 -6.91
C ALA A 49 26.31 19.29 -6.20
N ALA A 50 26.71 18.07 -5.82
CA ALA A 50 27.88 17.82 -4.97
C ALA A 50 29.22 18.38 -5.52
N PRO A 51 29.52 18.30 -6.84
CA PRO A 51 30.72 18.88 -7.42
C PRO A 51 30.81 20.41 -7.25
N GLY A 52 29.68 21.10 -7.06
CA GLY A 52 29.63 22.55 -6.84
C GLY A 52 29.91 22.98 -5.40
N TRP A 53 30.01 22.05 -4.46
CA TRP A 53 30.23 22.38 -3.05
C TRP A 53 31.71 22.61 -2.77
N VAL A 54 32.04 23.82 -2.34
CA VAL A 54 33.43 24.23 -2.10
C VAL A 54 33.65 24.66 -0.65
N GLY A 55 34.87 24.52 -0.15
CA GLY A 55 35.28 25.03 1.17
C GLY A 55 34.49 24.45 2.34
N SER A 56 34.23 25.28 3.36
CA SER A 56 33.54 24.86 4.58
C SER A 56 32.10 24.37 4.34
N SER A 57 31.44 24.84 3.29
CA SER A 57 30.12 24.34 2.89
C SER A 57 30.14 22.89 2.41
N GLN A 58 31.26 22.39 1.87
CA GLN A 58 31.35 21.02 1.40
C GLN A 58 31.15 19.99 2.53
N LEU A 59 31.79 20.21 3.68
CA LEU A 59 31.64 19.33 4.84
C LEU A 59 30.21 19.37 5.39
N ALA A 60 29.63 20.56 5.52
CA ALA A 60 28.28 20.73 6.02
C ALA A 60 27.23 20.09 5.10
N LEU A 61 27.39 20.26 3.78
CA LEU A 61 26.50 19.69 2.77
C LEU A 61 26.68 18.17 2.65
N GLY A 62 27.91 17.66 2.78
CA GLY A 62 28.16 16.22 2.88
C GLY A 62 27.50 15.57 4.11
N GLN A 63 27.53 16.25 5.26
CA GLN A 63 26.83 15.78 6.46
C GLN A 63 25.30 15.83 6.30
N LEU A 64 24.77 16.86 5.65
CA LEU A 64 23.36 16.96 5.33
C LEU A 64 22.93 15.81 4.41
N ALA A 65 23.71 15.55 3.37
CA ALA A 65 23.47 14.47 2.42
C ALA A 65 23.42 13.10 3.10
N ALA A 66 24.41 12.78 3.94
CA ALA A 66 24.44 11.51 4.67
C ALA A 66 23.27 11.36 5.64
N ARG A 67 22.87 12.43 6.35
CA ARG A 67 21.69 12.40 7.23
C ARG A 67 20.40 12.21 6.46
N TRP A 68 20.30 12.89 5.31
CA TRP A 68 19.18 12.75 4.41
C TRP A 68 19.08 11.31 3.94
N GLU A 69 20.12 10.76 3.31
CA GLU A 69 20.20 9.36 2.85
C GLU A 69 19.79 8.34 3.93
N ALA A 70 20.28 8.50 5.17
CA ALA A 70 19.96 7.58 6.27
C ALA A 70 18.48 7.62 6.65
N ARG A 71 17.91 8.82 6.84
CA ARG A 71 16.48 8.99 7.15
C ARG A 71 15.61 8.52 5.99
N HIS A 72 16.11 8.75 4.78
CA HIS A 72 15.46 8.41 3.53
C HIS A 72 15.38 6.89 3.31
N SER A 73 16.48 6.18 3.55
CA SER A 73 16.53 4.71 3.53
C SER A 73 15.59 4.08 4.56
N GLN A 74 15.54 4.64 5.78
CA GLN A 74 14.61 4.17 6.80
C GLN A 74 13.15 4.35 6.37
N HIS A 75 12.83 5.49 5.74
CA HIS A 75 11.49 5.75 5.24
C HIS A 75 11.10 4.79 4.10
N LYS A 76 12.00 4.55 3.13
CA LYS A 76 11.81 3.55 2.06
C LYS A 76 11.45 2.17 2.64
N LEU A 77 12.14 1.72 3.68
CA LEU A 77 11.86 0.45 4.35
C LEU A 77 10.48 0.41 5.03
N GLN A 78 10.11 1.47 5.75
CA GLN A 78 8.81 1.56 6.41
C GLN A 78 7.66 1.55 5.41
N VAL A 79 7.81 2.33 4.34
CA VAL A 79 6.83 2.42 3.26
C VAL A 79 6.71 1.10 2.51
N GLY A 80 7.83 0.44 2.18
CA GLY A 80 7.81 -0.89 1.58
C GLY A 80 7.10 -1.92 2.46
N GLY A 81 7.34 -1.89 3.77
CA GLY A 81 6.63 -2.74 4.73
C GLY A 81 5.11 -2.49 4.77
N LEU A 82 4.68 -1.23 4.69
CA LEU A 82 3.25 -0.90 4.57
C LEU A 82 2.64 -1.46 3.28
N GLY A 83 3.35 -1.34 2.15
CA GLY A 83 2.91 -1.91 0.89
C GLY A 83 2.72 -3.43 0.95
N THR A 84 3.65 -4.15 1.59
CA THR A 84 3.54 -5.60 1.83
C THR A 84 2.31 -5.94 2.68
N HIS A 85 2.08 -5.25 3.79
CA HIS A 85 0.91 -5.51 4.64
C HIS A 85 -0.41 -5.23 3.92
N VAL A 86 -0.48 -4.19 3.09
CA VAL A 86 -1.67 -3.88 2.27
C VAL A 86 -1.93 -5.02 1.27
N ALA A 87 -0.89 -5.50 0.59
CA ALA A 87 -1.00 -6.62 -0.33
C ALA A 87 -1.43 -7.92 0.37
N GLU A 88 -0.87 -8.22 1.53
CA GLU A 88 -1.26 -9.38 2.35
C GLU A 88 -2.72 -9.28 2.81
N ALA A 89 -3.15 -8.11 3.28
CA ALA A 89 -4.53 -7.88 3.70
C ALA A 89 -5.53 -8.09 2.55
N LEU A 90 -5.20 -7.64 1.34
CA LEU A 90 -6.02 -7.88 0.15
C LEU A 90 -6.17 -9.37 -0.16
N VAL A 91 -5.09 -10.15 -0.08
CA VAL A 91 -5.12 -11.61 -0.33
C VAL A 91 -5.95 -12.34 0.72
N VAL A 92 -5.78 -11.99 2.00
CA VAL A 92 -6.55 -12.60 3.10
C VAL A 92 -8.03 -12.29 2.93
N TYR A 93 -8.36 -11.04 2.61
CA TYR A 93 -9.74 -10.62 2.43
C TYR A 93 -10.40 -11.36 1.26
N SER A 94 -9.77 -11.37 0.07
CA SER A 94 -10.35 -12.05 -1.11
C SER A 94 -10.59 -13.54 -0.86
N THR A 95 -9.67 -14.20 -0.16
CA THR A 95 -9.80 -15.61 0.19
C THR A 95 -10.96 -15.88 1.14
N ASN A 96 -11.17 -15.01 2.13
CA ASN A 96 -12.29 -15.12 3.08
C ASN A 96 -13.64 -14.89 2.39
N GLU A 97 -13.69 -13.97 1.43
CA GLU A 97 -14.91 -13.70 0.66
C GLU A 97 -15.28 -14.90 -0.23
N ASP A 98 -14.33 -15.43 -1.01
CA ASP A 98 -14.56 -16.60 -1.87
C ASP A 98 -15.09 -17.80 -1.07
N ARG A 99 -14.58 -17.98 0.16
CA ARG A 99 -15.04 -19.02 1.07
C ARG A 99 -16.46 -18.75 1.57
N SER A 100 -16.75 -17.52 1.98
CA SER A 100 -18.06 -17.15 2.53
C SER A 100 -19.15 -17.25 1.48
N THR A 101 -18.92 -16.71 0.28
CA THR A 101 -19.83 -16.83 -0.87
C THR A 101 -20.05 -18.29 -1.29
N GLY A 102 -19.00 -19.11 -1.25
CA GLY A 102 -19.09 -20.56 -1.50
C GLY A 102 -19.98 -21.29 -0.49
N MET A 103 -19.85 -20.97 0.80
CA MET A 103 -20.70 -21.55 1.85
C MET A 103 -22.17 -21.11 1.71
N LEU A 104 -22.42 -19.83 1.43
CA LEU A 104 -23.78 -19.31 1.24
C LEU A 104 -24.47 -19.96 0.04
N ARG A 105 -23.78 -20.08 -1.10
CA ARG A 105 -24.28 -20.79 -2.28
C ARG A 105 -24.62 -22.25 -1.96
N SER A 106 -23.74 -22.93 -1.22
CA SER A 106 -23.95 -24.33 -0.83
C SER A 106 -25.17 -24.52 0.07
N VAL A 107 -25.44 -23.58 0.98
CA VAL A 107 -26.67 -23.59 1.81
C VAL A 107 -27.91 -23.34 0.97
N GLN A 108 -27.84 -22.43 -0.01
CA GLN A 108 -28.96 -22.13 -0.92
C GLN A 108 -29.29 -23.29 -1.86
N GLU A 109 -28.30 -24.08 -2.28
CA GLU A 109 -28.49 -25.26 -3.14
C GLU A 109 -29.00 -26.49 -2.37
N GLN A 110 -28.89 -26.51 -1.03
CA GLN A 110 -29.31 -27.62 -0.16
C GLN A 110 -30.70 -27.43 0.47
N GLY A 111 -31.30 -26.24 0.36
CA GLY A 111 -32.64 -25.90 0.87
C GLY A 111 -33.70 -25.89 -0.21
#